data_AF-A0A958C8M1-F1
#
_entry.id   AF-A0A958C8M1-F1
#
_cell.length_a   1.000
_cell.length_b   1.000
_cell.length_c   1.000
_cell.angle_alpha   90.00
_cell.angle_beta   90.00
_cell.angle_gamma   90.00
#
_symmetry.space_group_name_H-M   'P 1'
#
loop_
_entity.id
_entity.type
_entity.pdbx_description
1 polymer ?
#
loop_
_entity_poly.entity_id
_entity_poly.type
_entity_poly.pdbx_seq_one_letter_code
_entity_poly.pdbx_strand_id
1 'polypeptide(L)'
;MRLTFLQERRYAPYNKWLGTAFSRLSCADFLTPLFEAALTALDWTSRQQPLAEAYEIVARMHNDLAVTPPVDPTVRPFFSRPFTVLFAGRFADALKAAITDETLRELPPVGAVDQFVDSTDLTDESRLAATLRAVYG
;
A
#
# COMPACT_ATOMS: atom_id res chain seq x y z
N MET A 1 -4.76 3.34 -3.28
CA MET A 1 -4.33 3.96 -4.56
C MET A 1 -2.85 3.79 -4.84
N ARG A 2 -1.88 4.34 -4.08
CA ARG A 2 -0.45 4.21 -4.43
C ARG A 2 0.04 2.77 -4.61
N LEU A 3 -0.44 1.83 -3.80
CA LEU A 3 -0.12 0.41 -3.94
C LEU A 3 -0.59 -0.17 -5.29
N THR A 4 -1.71 0.28 -5.84
CA THR A 4 -2.23 -0.24 -7.12
C THR A 4 -1.37 0.22 -8.31
N PHE A 5 -0.75 1.40 -8.22
CA PHE A 5 0.29 1.81 -9.18
C PHE A 5 1.48 0.85 -9.17
N LEU A 6 1.97 0.51 -7.96
CA LEU A 6 3.07 -0.43 -7.82
C LEU A 6 2.72 -1.81 -8.37
N GLN A 7 1.53 -2.32 -8.04
CA GLN A 7 1.04 -3.62 -8.53
C GLN A 7 0.84 -3.61 -10.05
N GLU A 8 0.35 -2.52 -10.65
CA GLU A 8 0.26 -2.36 -12.10
C GLU A 8 1.59 -1.95 -12.77
N ARG A 9 2.70 -1.91 -12.01
CA ARG A 9 4.03 -1.53 -12.49
C ARG A 9 4.06 -0.16 -13.19
N ARG A 10 3.28 0.78 -12.67
CA ARG A 10 3.24 2.18 -13.13
C ARG A 10 3.76 3.11 -12.05
N TYR A 11 4.46 4.15 -12.46
CA TYR A 11 4.93 5.17 -11.53
C TYR A 11 3.75 6.01 -11.01
N ALA A 12 3.66 6.19 -9.70
CA ALA A 12 2.66 7.06 -9.09
C ALA A 12 3.13 8.53 -9.25
N PRO A 13 2.35 9.40 -9.91
CA PRO A 13 2.76 10.78 -10.10
C PRO A 13 2.61 11.60 -8.80
N TYR A 14 3.04 12.86 -8.87
CA TYR A 14 2.82 13.85 -7.83
C TYR A 14 1.36 13.89 -7.34
N ASN A 15 1.16 14.10 -6.03
CA ASN A 15 -0.13 13.94 -5.34
C ASN A 15 -1.29 14.71 -5.99
N LYS A 16 -1.04 15.91 -6.53
CA LYS A 16 -2.04 16.71 -7.25
C LYS A 16 -2.72 15.94 -8.40
N TRP A 17 -1.98 15.06 -9.06
CA TRP A 17 -2.44 14.31 -10.23
C TRP A 17 -2.75 12.85 -9.91
N LEU A 18 -2.61 12.42 -8.65
CA LEU A 18 -2.72 11.03 -8.26
C LEU A 18 -4.11 10.45 -8.58
N GLY A 19 -5.18 11.19 -8.32
CA GLY A 19 -6.55 10.76 -8.63
C GLY A 19 -6.79 10.59 -10.14
N THR A 20 -6.37 11.57 -10.95
CA THR A 20 -6.49 11.52 -12.42
C THR A 20 -5.62 10.42 -13.04
N ALA A 21 -4.46 10.13 -12.46
CA ALA A 21 -3.64 9.03 -12.92
C ALA A 21 -4.18 7.68 -12.45
N PHE A 22 -4.77 7.63 -11.25
CA PHE A 22 -5.41 6.43 -10.72
C PHE A 22 -6.57 6.01 -11.62
N SER A 23 -7.38 6.95 -12.11
CA SER A 23 -8.49 6.65 -13.02
C SER A 23 -8.07 6.07 -14.38
N ARG A 24 -6.77 6.01 -14.68
CA ARG A 24 -6.21 5.38 -15.89
C ARG A 24 -5.63 3.98 -15.64
N LEU A 25 -5.68 3.51 -14.39
CA LEU A 25 -5.27 2.14 -14.03
C LEU A 25 -6.37 1.15 -14.40
N SER A 26 -5.96 -0.09 -14.67
CA SER A 26 -6.88 -1.17 -15.04
C SER A 26 -7.81 -1.54 -13.88
N CYS A 27 -7.33 -1.42 -12.64
CA CYS A 27 -8.11 -1.65 -11.43
C CYS A 27 -9.10 -0.53 -11.11
N ALA A 28 -9.04 0.61 -11.80
CA ALA A 28 -9.78 1.81 -11.43
C ALA A 28 -11.29 1.61 -11.49
N ASP A 29 -11.78 0.90 -12.52
CA ASP A 29 -13.22 0.65 -12.71
C ASP A 29 -13.83 -0.15 -11.56
N PHE A 30 -13.04 -1.03 -10.92
CA PHE A 30 -13.48 -1.84 -9.79
C PHE A 30 -13.35 -1.12 -8.45
N LEU A 31 -12.33 -0.27 -8.30
CA LEU A 31 -12.01 0.38 -7.03
C LEU A 31 -12.66 1.76 -6.85
N THR A 32 -12.91 2.49 -7.94
CA THR A 32 -13.47 3.85 -7.89
C THR A 32 -14.85 3.88 -7.23
N PRO A 33 -15.82 3.02 -7.59
CA PRO A 33 -17.14 3.03 -6.95
C PRO A 33 -17.07 2.72 -5.44
N LEU A 34 -16.14 1.85 -5.04
CA LEU A 34 -15.93 1.50 -3.63
C LEU A 34 -15.31 2.67 -2.86
N PHE A 35 -14.34 3.37 -3.44
CA PHE A 35 -13.77 4.56 -2.81
C PHE A 35 -14.77 5.70 -2.71
N GLU A 36 -15.58 5.93 -3.74
CA GLU A 36 -16.66 6.92 -3.69
C GLU A 36 -17.66 6.59 -2.57
N ALA A 37 -18.16 5.34 -2.52
CA ALA A 37 -19.07 4.89 -1.47
C ALA A 37 -18.48 5.07 -0.06
N ALA A 38 -17.21 4.71 0.14
CA ALA A 38 -16.52 4.88 1.42
C ALA A 38 -16.35 6.35 1.82
N LEU A 39 -16.07 7.23 0.85
CA LEU A 39 -15.90 8.67 1.07
C LEU A 39 -17.22 9.38 1.36
N THR A 40 -18.32 8.96 0.73
CA THR A 40 -19.65 9.55 0.93
C THR A 40 -20.44 8.94 2.09
N ALA A 41 -19.98 7.82 2.66
CA ALA A 41 -20.62 7.17 3.79
C ALA A 41 -20.74 8.11 5.00
N LEU A 42 -21.92 8.15 5.62
CA LEU A 42 -22.24 9.06 6.72
C LEU A 42 -21.79 8.53 8.09
N ASP A 43 -21.58 7.21 8.19
CA ASP A 43 -21.15 6.55 9.42
C ASP A 43 -20.08 5.49 9.13
N TRP A 44 -19.46 4.99 10.19
CA TRP A 44 -18.36 4.02 10.05
C TRP A 44 -18.85 2.64 9.59
N THR A 45 -20.10 2.27 9.87
CA THR A 45 -20.66 0.96 9.54
C THR A 45 -20.90 0.84 8.04
N SER A 46 -21.54 1.85 7.45
CA SER A 46 -21.73 1.98 5.99
C SER A 46 -20.41 2.17 5.25
N ARG A 47 -19.39 2.76 5.88
CA ARG A 47 -18.04 2.90 5.31
C ARG A 47 -17.24 1.60 5.28
N GLN A 48 -17.49 0.68 6.21
CA GLN A 48 -16.66 -0.52 6.38
C GLN A 48 -16.72 -1.44 5.16
N GLN A 49 -17.91 -1.75 4.65
CA GLN A 49 -18.09 -2.71 3.57
C GLN A 49 -17.35 -2.34 2.28
N PRO A 50 -17.48 -1.12 1.72
CA PRO A 50 -16.75 -0.76 0.51
C PRO A 50 -15.23 -0.77 0.71
N LEU A 51 -14.73 -0.42 1.91
CA LEU A 51 -13.30 -0.52 2.22
C LEU A 51 -12.83 -1.98 2.25
N ALA A 52 -13.60 -2.87 2.88
CA ALA A 52 -13.30 -4.29 2.95
C ALA A 52 -13.20 -4.89 1.53
N GLU A 53 -14.18 -4.63 0.67
CA GLU A 53 -14.17 -5.09 -0.72
C GLU A 53 -12.96 -4.56 -1.49
N ALA A 54 -12.62 -3.28 -1.32
CA ALA A 54 -11.44 -2.68 -1.95
C ALA A 54 -10.14 -3.35 -1.48
N TYR A 55 -10.04 -3.69 -0.20
CA TYR A 55 -8.87 -4.41 0.33
C TYR A 55 -8.73 -5.80 -0.29
N GLU A 56 -9.83 -6.55 -0.43
CA GLU A 56 -9.75 -7.88 -1.05
C GLU A 56 -9.41 -7.82 -2.53
N ILE A 57 -9.88 -6.80 -3.27
CA ILE A 57 -9.48 -6.59 -4.68
C ILE A 57 -7.97 -6.41 -4.76
N VAL A 58 -7.42 -5.50 -3.95
CA VAL A 58 -5.97 -5.22 -3.93
C VAL A 58 -5.16 -6.45 -3.45
N ALA A 59 -5.72 -7.26 -2.56
CA ALA A 59 -5.13 -8.52 -2.11
C ALA A 59 -5.13 -9.60 -3.20
N ARG A 60 -6.20 -9.70 -4.01
CA ARG A 60 -6.23 -10.57 -5.19
C ARG A 60 -5.22 -10.11 -6.24
N MET A 61 -5.14 -8.81 -6.50
CA MET A 61 -4.12 -8.23 -7.38
C MET A 61 -2.70 -8.58 -6.93
N HIS A 62 -2.42 -8.66 -5.62
CA HIS A 62 -1.13 -9.14 -5.12
C HIS A 62 -0.86 -10.59 -5.55
N ASN A 63 -1.83 -11.48 -5.38
CA ASN A 63 -1.68 -12.89 -5.77
C ASN A 63 -1.47 -13.03 -7.28
N ASP A 64 -2.14 -12.21 -8.09
CA ASP A 64 -2.01 -12.20 -9.55
C ASP A 64 -0.59 -11.84 -10.02
N LEU A 65 0.19 -11.13 -9.20
CA LEU A 65 1.59 -10.84 -9.49
C LEU A 65 2.51 -12.06 -9.37
N ALA A 66 2.06 -13.11 -8.66
CA ALA A 66 2.81 -14.33 -8.41
C ALA A 66 4.22 -14.10 -7.83
N VAL A 67 4.39 -13.04 -7.03
CA VAL A 67 5.66 -12.69 -6.35
C VAL A 67 5.82 -13.38 -4.98
N THR A 68 4.78 -14.07 -4.53
CA THR A 68 4.76 -14.92 -3.33
C THR A 68 3.91 -16.16 -3.63
N PRO A 69 3.97 -17.22 -2.81
CA PRO A 69 2.86 -18.19 -2.76
C PRO A 69 1.51 -17.47 -2.53
N PRO A 70 0.38 -18.01 -3.00
CA PRO A 70 -0.92 -17.39 -2.81
C PRO A 70 -1.22 -17.14 -1.33
N VAL A 71 -1.61 -15.90 -1.00
CA VAL A 71 -2.03 -15.50 0.34
C VAL A 71 -3.53 -15.30 0.35
N ASP A 72 -4.23 -15.80 1.36
CA ASP A 72 -5.68 -15.64 1.49
C ASP A 72 -6.08 -14.15 1.38
N PRO A 73 -6.89 -13.76 0.39
CA PRO A 73 -7.23 -12.35 0.14
C PRO A 73 -8.37 -11.84 1.03
N THR A 74 -9.00 -12.69 1.83
CA THR A 74 -10.24 -12.35 2.52
C THR A 74 -10.02 -11.51 3.78
N VAL A 75 -10.94 -10.58 4.02
CA VAL A 75 -11.01 -9.84 5.28
C VAL A 75 -11.55 -10.72 6.42
N ARG A 76 -11.32 -10.31 7.66
CA ARG A 76 -11.79 -11.05 8.85
C ARG A 76 -11.99 -10.12 10.06
N PRO A 77 -12.72 -10.58 11.10
CA PRO A 77 -12.94 -9.78 12.30
C PRO A 77 -11.63 -9.37 12.99
N PHE A 78 -11.58 -8.13 13.46
CA PHE A 78 -10.47 -7.61 14.24
C PHE A 78 -10.64 -7.96 15.72
N PHE A 79 -10.26 -9.18 16.09
CA PHE A 79 -10.43 -9.71 17.45
C PHE A 79 -11.88 -9.53 17.93
N SER A 80 -12.10 -8.92 19.10
CA SER A 80 -13.42 -8.64 19.66
C SER A 80 -14.02 -7.30 19.24
N ARG A 81 -13.34 -6.53 18.38
CA ARG A 81 -13.82 -5.21 17.94
C ARG A 81 -14.85 -5.37 16.82
N PRO A 82 -15.80 -4.44 16.67
CA PRO A 82 -16.81 -4.50 15.62
C PRO A 82 -16.27 -4.08 14.24
N PHE A 83 -15.00 -4.39 13.96
CA PHE A 83 -14.31 -3.98 12.75
C PHE A 83 -13.84 -5.21 11.96
N THR A 84 -13.85 -5.08 10.64
CA THR A 84 -13.33 -6.07 9.70
C THR A 84 -12.07 -5.55 9.06
N VAL A 85 -10.99 -6.34 9.06
CA VAL A 85 -9.68 -5.94 8.55
C VAL A 85 -9.10 -6.99 7.62
N LEU A 86 -8.22 -6.57 6.74
CA LEU A 86 -7.46 -7.50 5.92
C LEU A 86 -6.42 -8.27 6.73
N PHE A 87 -5.92 -7.73 7.85
CA PHE A 87 -4.69 -8.20 8.50
C PHE A 87 -3.53 -8.34 7.49
N ALA A 88 -3.22 -7.23 6.83
CA ALA A 88 -2.28 -7.17 5.70
C ALA A 88 -0.84 -7.60 6.03
N GLY A 89 -0.48 -7.72 7.32
CA GLY A 89 0.84 -8.20 7.76
C GLY A 89 1.23 -9.53 7.10
N ARG A 90 0.27 -10.44 6.87
CA ARG A 90 0.55 -11.72 6.19
C ARG A 90 1.11 -11.57 4.77
N PHE A 91 0.74 -10.50 4.05
CA PHE A 91 1.27 -10.21 2.72
C PHE A 91 2.69 -9.66 2.82
N ALA A 92 2.94 -8.77 3.79
CA ALA A 92 4.27 -8.23 4.06
C ALA A 92 5.24 -9.33 4.49
N ASP A 93 4.80 -10.26 5.34
CA ASP A 93 5.60 -11.39 5.79
C ASP A 93 5.92 -12.34 4.63
N ALA A 94 4.94 -12.64 3.78
CA ALA A 94 5.15 -13.45 2.57
C ALA A 94 6.14 -12.78 1.59
N LEU A 95 6.04 -11.46 1.40
CA LEU A 95 6.96 -10.69 0.57
C LEU A 95 8.38 -10.71 1.13
N LYS A 96 8.55 -10.51 2.45
CA LYS A 96 9.86 -10.57 3.11
C LYS A 96 10.47 -11.97 2.99
N ALA A 97 9.68 -13.01 3.19
CA ALA A 97 10.14 -14.40 3.05
C ALA A 97 10.55 -14.75 1.61
N ALA A 98 9.97 -14.09 0.61
CA ALA A 98 10.31 -14.29 -0.79
C ALA A 98 11.63 -13.61 -1.22
N ILE A 99 12.20 -12.72 -0.40
CA ILE A 99 13.50 -12.09 -0.67
C ILE A 99 14.60 -13.14 -0.53
N THR A 100 15.25 -13.50 -1.64
CA THR A 100 16.33 -14.51 -1.66
C THR A 100 17.71 -13.93 -1.35
N ASP A 101 17.92 -12.65 -1.64
CA ASP A 101 19.18 -11.95 -1.38
C ASP A 101 19.34 -11.68 0.13
N GLU A 102 20.42 -12.18 0.72
CA GLU A 102 20.66 -12.08 2.16
C GLU A 102 20.87 -10.64 2.61
N THR A 103 21.66 -9.88 1.84
CA THR A 103 21.94 -8.48 2.14
C THR A 103 20.66 -7.66 2.16
N LEU A 104 19.77 -7.86 1.17
CA LEU A 104 18.47 -7.18 1.14
C LEU A 104 17.54 -7.64 2.28
N ARG A 105 17.62 -8.89 2.71
CA ARG A 105 16.79 -9.42 3.81
C ARG A 105 17.18 -8.85 5.17
N GLU A 106 18.47 -8.55 5.36
CA GLU A 106 19.00 -7.96 6.60
C GLU A 106 18.72 -6.46 6.71
N LEU A 107 18.38 -5.77 5.60
CA LEU A 107 18.07 -4.35 5.64
C LEU A 107 16.84 -4.06 6.51
N PRO A 108 16.87 -2.97 7.31
CA PRO A 108 15.69 -2.55 8.04
C PRO A 108 14.57 -2.18 7.06
N PRO A 109 13.28 -2.35 7.43
CA PRO A 109 12.15 -2.00 6.58
C PRO A 109 11.91 -0.48 6.54
N VAL A 110 12.97 0.31 6.43
CA VAL A 110 12.96 1.75 6.24
C VAL A 110 13.13 2.01 4.75
N GLY A 111 12.13 2.61 4.12
CA GLY A 111 12.14 2.90 2.69
C GLY A 111 12.90 4.18 2.36
N ALA A 112 12.24 5.15 1.72
CA ALA A 112 12.87 6.41 1.34
C ALA A 112 12.79 7.47 2.46
N VAL A 113 13.61 8.53 2.36
CA VAL A 113 13.75 9.57 3.39
C VAL A 113 12.44 10.31 3.69
N ASP A 114 11.59 10.45 2.68
CA ASP A 114 10.27 11.08 2.76
C ASP A 114 9.26 10.24 3.57
N GLN A 115 9.59 9.00 3.96
CA GLN A 115 8.75 8.20 4.85
C GLN A 115 8.85 8.62 6.32
N PHE A 116 9.93 9.26 6.73
CA PHE A 116 10.18 9.61 8.14
C PHE A 116 10.67 11.05 8.34
N VAL A 117 10.85 11.81 7.26
CA VAL A 117 11.15 13.24 7.29
C VAL A 117 10.17 13.99 6.40
N ASP A 118 9.45 14.94 6.98
CA ASP A 118 8.57 15.86 6.27
C ASP A 118 9.22 17.26 6.22
N SER A 119 10.32 17.36 5.46
CA SER A 119 11.04 18.61 5.21
C SER A 119 11.47 18.67 3.75
N THR A 120 10.87 19.60 3.01
CA THR A 120 11.19 19.82 1.60
C THR A 120 12.64 20.28 1.44
N ASP A 121 13.12 21.18 2.31
CA ASP A 121 14.52 21.64 2.29
C ASP A 121 15.50 20.47 2.43
N LEU A 122 15.18 19.47 3.25
CA LEU A 122 16.03 18.30 3.43
C LEU A 122 15.94 17.33 2.24
N THR A 123 14.74 17.13 1.70
CA THR A 123 14.48 16.13 0.66
C THR A 123 14.84 16.60 -0.76
N ASP A 124 14.80 17.90 -1.02
CA ASP A 124 15.25 18.50 -2.29
C ASP A 124 16.78 18.62 -2.36
N GLU A 125 17.45 18.77 -1.21
CA GLU A 125 18.91 18.87 -1.13
C GLU A 125 19.56 17.49 -0.92
N SER A 126 20.00 16.86 -2.02
CA SER A 126 20.58 15.51 -2.00
C SER A 126 21.73 15.35 -1.00
N ARG A 127 22.49 16.42 -0.72
CA ARG A 127 23.57 16.41 0.28
C ARG A 127 23.05 16.30 1.72
N LEU A 128 21.95 16.99 2.04
CA LEU A 128 21.32 16.92 3.35
C LEU A 128 20.63 15.57 3.53
N ALA A 129 19.88 15.09 2.53
CA ALA A 129 19.30 13.75 2.54
C ALA A 129 20.34 12.64 2.77
N ALA A 130 21.54 12.76 2.18
CA ALA A 130 22.62 11.79 2.34
C ALA A 130 23.14 11.67 3.78
N THR A 131 22.98 12.71 4.62
CA THR A 131 23.38 12.66 6.04
C THR A 131 22.52 11.70 6.87
N LEU A 132 21.31 11.39 6.39
CA LEU A 132 20.39 10.46 7.05
C LEU A 132 20.61 9.00 6.65
N ARG A 133 21.70 8.68 5.93
CA ARG A 133 22.01 7.31 5.50
C ARG A 133 22.10 6.31 6.65
N ALA A 134 22.55 6.76 7.82
CA ALA A 134 22.65 5.93 9.02
C ALA A 134 21.32 5.29 9.47
N VAL A 135 20.17 5.79 8.99
CA VAL A 135 18.85 5.20 9.26
C VAL A 135 18.62 3.90 8.46
N TYR A 136 19.32 3.71 7.35
CA TYR A 136 19.13 2.55 6.45
C TYR A 136 20.07 1.37 6.72
N GLY A 137 21.06 1.53 7.61
CA GLY A 137 22.16 0.56 7.83
C GLY A 137 23.50 1.11 7.36
#